data_AF-A0A0U5GQC2-F1
#
_entry.id   AF-A0A0U5GQC2-F1
#
_cell.length_a   1.000
_cell.length_b   1.000
_cell.length_c   1.000
_cell.angle_alpha   90.00
_cell.angle_beta   90.00
_cell.angle_gamma   90.00
#
_symmetry.space_group_name_H-M   'P 1'
#
loop_
_entity.id
_entity.type
_entity.pdbx_description
1 polymer ?
#
loop_
_entity_poly.entity_id
_entity_poly.type
_entity_poly.pdbx_seq_one_letter_code
_entity_poly.pdbx_strand_id
1 'polypeptide(L)'
;MLRPLSTCAPLAIARCRWSSPVRPTGAVFAPIRSRRCARSPPQAPDAMPPLVYFSSQSENTHRFVLRLALPAIRIPLRGTLRVDEPFILVVPSYGGGGSQGAVPIQVKKFLNDAANRQWIRGVIAAGNRNFGEGFCLAGTIIAQKCQVPYLYRFELMGTADDIQNVHAGVTQFWQQQTPR
;
A
#
# COMPACT_ATOMS: atom_id res chain seq x y z
N MET A 1 -29.10 53.37 0.52
CA MET A 1 -29.11 52.73 1.84
C MET A 1 -27.92 51.79 1.93
N LEU A 2 -26.94 52.14 2.76
CA LEU A 2 -25.81 51.29 3.14
C LEU A 2 -26.28 50.32 4.24
N ARG A 3 -25.91 49.04 4.15
CA ARG A 3 -24.95 48.41 5.08
C ARG A 3 -24.56 46.99 4.65
N PRO A 4 -23.32 46.55 4.96
CA PRO A 4 -22.71 45.30 4.51
C PRO A 4 -22.56 44.30 5.68
N LEU A 5 -21.59 43.36 5.55
CA LEU A 5 -21.05 42.34 6.47
C LEU A 5 -21.58 40.93 6.13
N SER A 6 -20.78 39.86 6.11
CA SER A 6 -19.50 39.63 6.76
C SER A 6 -18.73 38.50 6.06
N THR A 7 -17.46 38.75 5.78
CA THR A 7 -16.43 37.75 5.53
C THR A 7 -16.11 36.99 6.82
N CYS A 8 -15.87 35.68 6.74
CA CYS A 8 -15.12 34.96 7.77
C CYS A 8 -14.12 33.98 7.14
N ALA A 9 -12.93 34.02 7.72
CA ALA A 9 -11.63 33.59 7.25
C ALA A 9 -11.35 32.09 7.57
N PRO A 10 -10.22 31.52 7.09
CA PRO A 10 -9.94 30.08 7.20
C PRO A 10 -9.42 29.67 8.58
N LEU A 11 -9.68 28.41 8.93
CA LEU A 11 -9.24 27.77 10.18
C LEU A 11 -7.72 27.55 10.17
N ALA A 12 -7.09 28.07 11.22
CA ALA A 12 -5.66 28.10 11.47
C ALA A 12 -5.11 26.77 11.97
N ILE A 13 -3.84 26.54 11.61
CA ILE A 13 -2.93 25.49 12.08
C ILE A 13 -2.65 25.69 13.57
N ALA A 14 -3.02 24.72 14.40
CA ALA A 14 -2.66 24.69 15.81
C ALA A 14 -1.20 24.20 15.99
N ARG A 15 -0.31 25.14 16.30
CA ARG A 15 1.01 24.87 16.87
C ARG A 15 0.86 24.55 18.35
N CYS A 16 1.15 23.32 18.77
CA CYS A 16 1.44 23.03 20.17
C CYS A 16 2.95 23.15 20.40
N ARG A 17 3.35 24.29 20.97
CA ARG A 17 4.62 24.55 21.63
C ARG A 17 4.56 23.86 22.99
N TRP A 18 5.61 23.16 23.42
CA TRP A 18 5.88 22.91 24.85
C TRP A 18 7.38 23.06 25.12
N SER A 19 7.67 23.54 26.32
CA SER A 19 8.79 24.39 26.73
C SER A 19 10.06 23.64 27.15
N SER A 20 11.20 24.31 27.03
CA SER A 20 12.52 23.90 27.57
C SER A 20 12.57 23.93 29.11
N PRO A 21 13.55 23.24 29.70
CA PRO A 21 14.44 23.92 30.64
C PRO A 21 15.94 23.64 30.38
N VAL A 22 16.75 24.50 31.01
CA VAL A 22 18.20 24.69 30.87
C VAL A 22 19.02 23.66 31.68
N ARG A 23 20.28 23.51 31.25
CA ARG A 23 21.42 22.64 31.63
C ARG A 23 21.75 22.51 33.14
N PRO A 24 22.62 21.53 33.47
CA PRO A 24 23.96 21.95 33.89
C PRO A 24 25.13 21.19 33.24
N THR A 25 26.28 21.83 33.40
CA THR A 25 27.65 21.54 32.95
C THR A 25 28.25 20.24 33.46
N GLY A 26 29.04 19.57 32.62
CA GLY A 26 29.91 18.46 32.98
C GLY A 26 30.64 17.94 31.75
N ALA A 27 31.84 18.44 31.50
CA ALA A 27 32.70 18.03 30.40
C ALA A 27 33.41 16.70 30.72
N VAL A 28 33.35 15.74 29.80
CA VAL A 28 34.41 14.73 29.62
C VAL A 28 34.54 14.49 28.11
N PHE A 29 35.70 14.83 27.56
CA PHE A 29 36.07 14.54 26.17
C PHE A 29 36.17 13.01 25.98
N ALA A 30 35.31 12.45 25.14
CA ALA A 30 35.46 11.11 24.59
C ALA A 30 35.91 11.22 23.12
N PRO A 31 36.76 10.30 22.62
CA PRO A 31 37.29 10.41 21.27
C PRO A 31 36.16 10.28 20.24
N ILE A 32 36.15 11.21 19.27
CA ILE A 32 35.29 11.18 18.10
C ILE A 32 35.66 9.94 17.28
N ARG A 33 35.00 8.81 17.57
CA ARG A 33 34.91 7.73 16.59
C ARG A 33 33.98 8.23 15.50
N SER A 34 34.56 8.55 14.35
CA SER A 34 33.80 8.78 13.13
C SER A 34 32.96 7.53 12.87
N ARG A 35 31.69 7.59 13.29
CA ARG A 35 30.67 6.73 12.69
C ARG A 35 30.62 7.19 11.25
N ARG A 36 31.38 6.53 10.39
CA ARG A 36 30.96 6.35 9.01
C ARG A 36 29.54 5.82 9.13
N CYS A 37 28.56 6.67 8.88
CA CYS A 37 27.25 6.22 8.46
C CYS A 37 27.56 5.21 7.35
N ALA A 38 27.36 3.93 7.64
CA ALA A 38 27.30 2.93 6.60
C ALA A 38 26.16 3.41 5.71
N ARG A 39 26.51 4.05 4.59
CA ARG A 39 25.56 4.29 3.52
C ARG A 39 25.07 2.90 3.17
N SER A 40 23.78 2.68 3.35
CA SER A 40 23.08 1.56 2.74
C SER A 40 23.56 1.44 1.29
N PRO A 41 23.80 0.22 0.79
CA PRO A 41 24.19 0.07 -0.61
C PRO A 41 23.17 0.81 -1.49
N PRO A 42 23.62 1.47 -2.57
CA PRO A 42 22.70 2.10 -3.51
C PRO A 42 21.70 1.03 -3.96
N GLN A 43 20.41 1.28 -3.71
CA GLN A 43 19.36 0.43 -4.26
C GLN A 43 19.52 0.45 -5.78
N ALA A 44 19.56 -0.74 -6.39
CA ALA A 44 19.72 -0.87 -7.82
C ALA A 44 18.59 -0.07 -8.51
N PRO A 45 18.91 0.92 -9.36
CA PRO A 45 17.93 1.84 -9.94
C PRO A 45 16.94 1.18 -10.93
N ASP A 46 17.06 -0.13 -11.18
CA ASP A 46 16.30 -0.86 -12.21
C ASP A 46 15.35 -1.94 -11.65
N ALA A 47 15.17 -2.04 -10.34
CA ALA A 47 14.25 -3.03 -9.77
C ALA A 47 12.79 -2.54 -9.92
N MET A 48 11.95 -3.35 -10.57
CA MET A 48 10.52 -3.08 -10.70
C MET A 48 9.86 -2.91 -9.33
N PRO A 49 9.00 -1.89 -9.12
CA PRO A 49 8.32 -1.70 -7.84
C PRO A 49 7.48 -2.93 -7.45
N PRO A 50 7.37 -3.25 -6.15
CA PRO A 50 6.86 -4.53 -5.72
C PRO A 50 5.34 -4.68 -5.83
N LEU A 51 4.90 -5.93 -5.83
CA LEU A 51 3.54 -6.31 -5.47
C LEU A 51 3.42 -6.38 -3.94
N VAL A 52 2.48 -5.67 -3.35
CA VAL A 52 2.09 -5.91 -1.96
C VAL A 52 0.87 -6.81 -1.96
N TYR A 53 0.85 -7.88 -1.18
CA TYR A 53 -0.28 -8.80 -1.22
C TYR A 53 -0.69 -9.34 0.14
N PHE A 54 -1.95 -9.74 0.27
CA PHE A 54 -2.43 -10.49 1.42
C PHE A 54 -2.85 -11.89 1.01
N SER A 55 -2.60 -12.89 1.87
CA SER A 55 -3.17 -14.21 1.72
C SER A 55 -3.45 -14.83 3.08
N SER A 56 -4.64 -15.42 3.24
CA SER A 56 -5.03 -16.13 4.45
C SER A 56 -4.34 -17.49 4.56
N GLN A 57 -4.77 -18.30 5.52
CA GLN A 57 -4.25 -19.65 5.77
C GLN A 57 -4.46 -20.62 4.59
N SER A 58 -5.39 -20.36 3.66
CA SER A 58 -5.55 -21.18 2.45
C SER A 58 -4.49 -20.92 1.38
N GLU A 59 -3.81 -19.78 1.47
CA GLU A 59 -2.64 -19.42 0.63
C GLU A 59 -2.88 -19.34 -0.89
N ASN A 60 -4.12 -19.31 -1.36
CA ASN A 60 -4.41 -19.24 -2.80
C ASN A 60 -3.73 -18.04 -3.49
N THR A 61 -3.89 -16.83 -2.93
CA THR A 61 -3.24 -15.62 -3.43
C THR A 61 -1.71 -15.68 -3.29
N HIS A 62 -1.20 -16.33 -2.25
CA HIS A 62 0.24 -16.52 -2.08
C HIS A 62 0.82 -17.38 -3.20
N ARG A 63 0.19 -18.51 -3.53
CA ARG A 63 0.59 -19.37 -4.65
C ARG A 63 0.53 -18.66 -6.00
N PHE A 64 -0.49 -17.82 -6.21
CA PHE A 64 -0.59 -16.97 -7.40
C PHE A 64 0.62 -16.02 -7.51
N VAL A 65 0.91 -15.27 -6.44
CA VAL A 65 2.01 -14.30 -6.42
C VAL A 65 3.37 -14.95 -6.61
N LEU A 66 3.61 -16.12 -6.01
CA LEU A 66 4.87 -16.87 -6.22
C LEU A 66 5.07 -17.24 -7.69
N ARG A 67 4.00 -17.65 -8.39
CA ARG A 67 4.04 -18.02 -9.82
C ARG A 67 4.26 -16.83 -10.75
N LEU A 68 4.01 -15.60 -10.30
CA LEU A 68 4.31 -14.40 -11.08
C LEU A 68 5.82 -14.13 -11.19
N ALA A 69 6.64 -14.64 -10.25
CA ALA A 69 8.08 -14.37 -10.22
C ALA A 69 8.45 -12.86 -10.23
N LEU A 70 7.57 -12.01 -9.70
CA LEU A 70 7.78 -10.57 -9.53
C LEU A 70 8.16 -10.25 -8.08
N PRO A 71 8.89 -9.14 -7.82
CA PRO A 71 9.16 -8.67 -6.47
C PRO A 71 7.84 -8.52 -5.68
N ALA A 72 7.77 -9.12 -4.49
CA ALA A 72 6.53 -9.10 -3.72
C ALA A 72 6.74 -9.11 -2.20
N ILE A 73 5.87 -8.39 -1.49
CA ILE A 73 5.88 -8.25 -0.03
C ILE A 73 4.52 -8.69 0.53
N ARG A 74 4.54 -9.64 1.47
CA ARG A 74 3.31 -10.18 2.09
C ARG A 74 2.89 -9.33 3.28
N ILE A 75 1.64 -8.86 3.29
CA ILE A 75 0.97 -8.33 4.47
C ILE A 75 0.79 -9.49 5.46
N PRO A 76 1.31 -9.39 6.69
CA PRO A 76 1.32 -10.50 7.62
C PRO A 76 -0.10 -10.79 8.16
N LEU A 77 -0.34 -12.04 8.56
CA LEU A 77 -1.58 -12.44 9.23
C LEU A 77 -1.79 -11.70 10.56
N ARG A 78 -0.68 -11.41 11.26
CA ARG A 78 -0.59 -10.70 12.54
C ARG A 78 0.57 -9.70 12.47
N GLY A 79 0.37 -8.49 13.01
CA GLY A 79 1.37 -7.42 12.98
C GLY A 79 1.04 -6.34 11.94
N THR A 80 2.03 -5.50 11.65
CA THR A 80 1.93 -4.38 10.70
C THR A 80 3.01 -4.50 9.64
N LEU A 81 2.74 -3.91 8.47
CA LEU A 81 3.70 -3.78 7.38
C LEU A 81 3.80 -2.30 7.02
N ARG A 82 5.02 -1.82 6.79
CA ARG A 82 5.30 -0.50 6.26
C ARG A 82 5.93 -0.65 4.87
N VAL A 83 5.42 0.11 3.91
CA VAL A 83 5.95 0.19 2.55
C VAL A 83 6.14 1.66 2.21
N ASP A 84 7.32 2.02 1.74
CA ASP A 84 7.78 3.37 1.49
C ASP A 84 8.15 3.62 0.01
N GLU A 85 7.65 2.76 -0.87
CA GLU A 85 7.83 2.82 -2.33
C GLU A 85 6.51 2.48 -3.07
N PRO A 86 6.33 2.93 -4.33
CA PRO A 86 5.13 2.62 -5.11
C PRO A 86 4.85 1.12 -5.20
N PHE A 87 3.58 0.70 -5.11
CA PHE A 87 3.22 -0.71 -5.22
C PHE A 87 1.86 -0.95 -5.90
N ILE A 88 1.67 -2.15 -6.43
CA ILE A 88 0.35 -2.69 -6.81
C ILE A 88 -0.11 -3.66 -5.72
N LEU A 89 -1.35 -3.51 -5.28
CA LEU A 89 -1.94 -4.37 -4.25
C LEU A 89 -2.62 -5.60 -4.85
N VAL A 90 -2.30 -6.81 -4.38
CA VAL A 90 -2.99 -8.05 -4.74
C VAL A 90 -3.76 -8.59 -3.54
N VAL A 91 -5.09 -8.74 -3.64
CA VAL A 91 -5.95 -9.00 -2.47
C VAL A 91 -7.06 -10.02 -2.74
N PRO A 92 -7.29 -11.01 -1.86
CA PRO A 92 -8.47 -11.87 -1.93
C PRO A 92 -9.72 -11.12 -1.44
N SER A 93 -10.87 -11.46 -2.03
CA SER A 93 -12.18 -11.00 -1.57
C SER A 93 -12.83 -12.02 -0.63
N TYR A 94 -13.38 -11.53 0.47
CA TYR A 94 -14.20 -12.30 1.42
C TYR A 94 -15.63 -11.73 1.48
N GLY A 95 -16.36 -11.96 2.58
CA GLY A 95 -17.69 -11.36 2.79
C GLY A 95 -18.87 -12.12 2.16
N GLY A 96 -18.65 -13.33 1.63
CA GLY A 96 -19.75 -14.22 1.22
C GLY A 96 -20.66 -13.68 0.12
N GLY A 97 -20.19 -12.74 -0.69
CA GLY A 97 -20.99 -12.08 -1.75
C GLY A 97 -21.41 -10.65 -1.43
N GLY A 98 -21.41 -10.26 -0.15
CA GLY A 98 -21.73 -8.89 0.29
C GLY A 98 -20.50 -7.97 0.39
N SER A 99 -20.75 -6.66 0.42
CA SER A 99 -19.70 -5.65 0.63
C SER A 99 -19.13 -5.65 2.06
N GLN A 100 -19.92 -6.06 3.03
CA GLN A 100 -19.47 -6.20 4.42
C GLN A 100 -18.47 -7.35 4.54
N GLY A 101 -17.26 -7.01 5.00
CA GLY A 101 -16.18 -7.99 5.13
C GLY A 101 -15.49 -8.37 3.81
N ALA A 102 -15.84 -7.75 2.68
CA ALA A 102 -15.20 -8.05 1.39
C ALA A 102 -13.68 -7.84 1.40
N VAL A 103 -13.22 -6.72 1.98
CA VAL A 103 -11.80 -6.44 2.16
C VAL A 103 -11.31 -7.06 3.48
N PRO A 104 -10.24 -7.88 3.46
CA PRO A 104 -9.65 -8.48 4.66
C PRO A 104 -9.25 -7.41 5.70
N ILE A 105 -9.42 -7.71 7.00
CA ILE A 105 -9.14 -6.74 8.07
C ILE A 105 -7.67 -6.30 8.09
N GLN A 106 -6.73 -7.17 7.74
CA GLN A 106 -5.31 -6.87 7.63
C GLN A 106 -5.05 -5.82 6.53
N VAL A 107 -5.71 -5.97 5.39
CA VAL A 107 -5.62 -5.02 4.27
C VAL A 107 -6.27 -3.69 4.63
N LYS A 108 -7.42 -3.71 5.32
CA LYS A 108 -8.05 -2.48 5.85
C LYS A 108 -7.09 -1.74 6.80
N LYS A 109 -6.45 -2.44 7.74
CA LYS A 109 -5.47 -1.85 8.67
C LYS A 109 -4.26 -1.29 7.93
N PHE A 110 -3.71 -2.04 6.98
CA PHE A 110 -2.57 -1.64 6.16
C PHE A 110 -2.87 -0.35 5.36
N LEU A 111 -4.02 -0.30 4.69
CA LEU A 111 -4.44 0.89 3.93
C LEU A 111 -4.93 2.03 4.81
N ASN A 112 -5.37 1.78 6.05
CA ASN A 112 -5.78 2.85 6.96
C ASN A 112 -4.58 3.72 7.40
N ASP A 113 -3.35 3.20 7.39
CA ASP A 113 -2.14 4.00 7.51
C ASP A 113 -1.93 4.84 6.24
N ALA A 114 -2.07 6.16 6.38
CA ALA A 114 -1.97 7.10 5.27
C ALA A 114 -0.61 7.01 4.54
N ALA A 115 0.45 6.68 5.28
CA ALA A 115 1.77 6.68 4.70
C ALA A 115 2.16 5.34 4.04
N ASN A 116 1.36 4.29 4.21
CA ASN A 116 1.28 3.19 3.24
C ASN A 116 0.36 3.55 2.06
N ARG A 117 -0.82 4.10 2.34
CA ARG A 117 -1.85 4.37 1.33
C ARG A 117 -1.37 5.27 0.19
N GLN A 118 -0.53 6.27 0.48
CA GLN A 118 0.02 7.17 -0.54
C GLN A 118 0.83 6.46 -1.64
N TRP A 119 1.30 5.24 -1.38
CA TRP A 119 2.15 4.49 -2.30
C TRP A 119 1.40 3.49 -3.19
N ILE A 120 0.11 3.24 -2.94
CA ILE A 120 -0.67 2.37 -3.84
C ILE A 120 -0.80 3.02 -5.23
N ARG A 121 -0.62 2.21 -6.28
CA ARG A 121 -0.77 2.64 -7.69
C ARG A 121 -1.86 1.89 -8.44
N GLY A 122 -2.28 0.74 -7.94
CA GLY A 122 -3.36 -0.06 -8.53
C GLY A 122 -3.72 -1.23 -7.63
N VAL A 123 -4.84 -1.88 -7.93
CA VAL A 123 -5.31 -3.08 -7.22
C VAL A 123 -5.65 -4.20 -8.18
N ILE A 124 -5.27 -5.42 -7.82
CA ILE A 124 -5.66 -6.68 -8.45
C ILE A 124 -6.39 -7.50 -7.40
N ALA A 125 -7.52 -8.12 -7.75
CA ALA A 125 -8.31 -8.89 -6.79
C ALA A 125 -8.49 -10.35 -7.19
N ALA A 126 -8.36 -11.22 -6.20
CA ALA A 126 -8.69 -12.63 -6.30
C ALA A 126 -10.08 -12.88 -5.70
N GLY A 127 -10.80 -13.86 -6.24
CA GLY A 127 -12.11 -14.24 -5.74
C GLY A 127 -12.53 -15.63 -6.20
N ASN A 128 -13.84 -15.89 -6.13
CA ASN A 128 -14.46 -17.09 -6.68
C ASN A 128 -15.76 -16.66 -7.40
N ARG A 129 -15.94 -17.11 -8.64
CA ARG A 129 -17.07 -16.70 -9.49
C ARG A 129 -18.41 -17.17 -8.94
N ASN A 130 -18.42 -18.19 -8.08
CA ASN A 130 -19.62 -18.66 -7.39
C ASN A 130 -20.29 -17.59 -6.51
N PHE A 131 -19.60 -16.49 -6.21
CA PHE A 131 -20.17 -15.36 -5.47
C PHE A 131 -20.91 -14.33 -6.35
N GLY A 132 -21.06 -14.59 -7.66
CA GLY A 132 -21.82 -13.72 -8.56
C GLY A 132 -21.31 -12.28 -8.56
N GLU A 133 -22.19 -11.32 -8.24
CA GLU A 133 -21.84 -9.90 -8.12
C GLU A 133 -20.75 -9.61 -7.07
N GLY A 134 -20.60 -10.48 -6.08
CA GLY A 134 -19.53 -10.40 -5.09
C GLY A 134 -18.15 -10.86 -5.58
N PHE A 135 -18.06 -11.38 -6.81
CA PHE A 135 -16.79 -11.83 -7.39
C PHE A 135 -15.77 -10.68 -7.45
N CYS A 136 -14.70 -10.85 -6.67
CA CYS A 136 -13.59 -9.90 -6.56
C CYS A 136 -13.99 -8.50 -6.05
N LEU A 137 -15.04 -8.41 -5.22
CA LEU A 137 -15.59 -7.14 -4.72
C LEU A 137 -14.58 -6.29 -3.92
N ALA A 138 -13.57 -6.90 -3.29
CA ALA A 138 -12.52 -6.16 -2.59
C ALA A 138 -11.76 -5.20 -3.53
N GLY A 139 -11.53 -5.60 -4.78
CA GLY A 139 -10.85 -4.80 -5.78
C GLY A 139 -11.61 -3.51 -6.07
N THR A 140 -12.92 -3.61 -6.35
CA THR A 140 -13.80 -2.47 -6.58
C THR A 140 -13.80 -1.49 -5.40
N ILE A 141 -13.97 -2.00 -4.18
CA ILE A 141 -13.99 -1.17 -2.96
C ILE A 141 -12.68 -0.40 -2.78
N ILE A 142 -11.54 -1.07 -2.97
CA ILE A 142 -10.22 -0.46 -2.79
C ILE A 142 -9.92 0.55 -3.89
N ALA A 143 -10.21 0.22 -5.15
CA ALA A 143 -10.03 1.11 -6.29
C ALA A 143 -10.80 2.42 -6.10
N GLN A 144 -12.08 2.33 -5.73
CA GLN A 144 -12.91 3.49 -5.44
C GLN A 144 -12.41 4.29 -4.23
N LYS A 145 -12.08 3.62 -3.12
CA LYS A 145 -11.68 4.32 -1.89
C LYS A 145 -10.29 4.99 -1.99
N CYS A 146 -9.36 4.36 -2.71
CA CYS A 146 -8.00 4.85 -2.86
C CYS A 146 -7.78 5.64 -4.15
N GLN A 147 -8.80 5.74 -5.02
CA GLN A 147 -8.73 6.43 -6.31
C GLN A 147 -7.58 5.90 -7.20
N VAL A 148 -7.47 4.57 -7.27
CA VAL A 148 -6.47 3.87 -8.10
C VAL A 148 -7.15 2.91 -9.07
N PRO A 149 -6.53 2.60 -10.22
CA PRO A 149 -7.10 1.66 -11.18
C PRO A 149 -7.28 0.25 -10.61
N TYR A 150 -8.38 -0.40 -11.01
CA TYR A 150 -8.62 -1.82 -10.81
C TYR A 150 -8.04 -2.57 -12.02
N LEU A 151 -6.83 -3.11 -11.85
CA LEU A 151 -5.99 -3.57 -12.96
C LEU A 151 -6.38 -4.95 -13.49
N TYR A 152 -6.77 -5.87 -12.61
CA TYR A 152 -7.08 -7.25 -12.99
C TYR A 152 -7.90 -7.98 -11.93
N ARG A 153 -8.62 -9.02 -12.34
CA ARG A 153 -9.34 -9.92 -11.42
C ARG A 153 -9.18 -11.38 -11.84
N PHE A 154 -8.99 -12.27 -10.88
CA PHE A 154 -8.78 -13.70 -11.14
C PHE A 154 -9.44 -14.60 -10.09
N GLU A 155 -9.51 -15.89 -10.38
CA GLU A 155 -10.17 -16.87 -9.50
C GLU A 155 -9.17 -17.74 -8.74
N LEU A 156 -9.40 -17.92 -7.44
CA LEU A 156 -8.63 -18.77 -6.53
C LEU A 156 -7.11 -18.51 -6.60
N MET A 157 -6.36 -19.44 -7.19
CA MET A 157 -4.89 -19.39 -7.32
C MET A 157 -4.41 -18.98 -8.72
N GLY A 158 -5.35 -18.57 -9.57
CA GLY A 158 -5.13 -18.14 -10.95
C GLY A 158 -4.79 -19.28 -11.92
N THR A 159 -5.21 -19.12 -13.17
CA THR A 159 -4.86 -20.00 -14.29
C THR A 159 -3.45 -19.69 -14.81
N ALA A 160 -3.00 -20.38 -15.86
CA ALA A 160 -1.78 -20.00 -16.57
C ALA A 160 -1.95 -18.65 -17.30
N ASP A 161 -3.11 -18.43 -17.91
CA ASP A 161 -3.43 -17.18 -18.60
C ASP A 161 -3.48 -16.00 -17.62
N ASP A 162 -4.02 -16.18 -16.41
CA ASP A 162 -4.02 -15.13 -15.39
C ASP A 162 -2.58 -14.71 -15.04
N ILE A 163 -1.65 -15.67 -14.95
CA ILE A 163 -0.23 -15.39 -14.67
C ILE A 163 0.40 -14.61 -15.82
N GLN A 164 0.20 -15.05 -17.06
CA GLN A 164 0.74 -14.36 -18.24
C GLN A 164 0.20 -12.92 -18.35
N ASN A 165 -1.11 -12.76 -18.23
CA ASN A 165 -1.78 -11.47 -18.33
C ASN A 165 -1.35 -10.51 -17.22
N VAL A 166 -1.29 -10.97 -15.97
CA VAL A 166 -0.88 -10.11 -14.85
C VAL A 166 0.61 -9.76 -14.95
N HIS A 167 1.48 -10.70 -15.28
CA HIS A 167 2.90 -10.42 -15.44
C HIS A 167 3.15 -9.36 -16.53
N ALA A 168 2.56 -9.55 -17.71
CA ALA A 168 2.68 -8.61 -18.82
C ALA A 168 2.07 -7.24 -18.46
N GLY A 169 0.87 -7.23 -17.88
CA GLY A 169 0.15 -6.01 -17.50
C GLY A 169 0.87 -5.19 -16.42
N VAL A 170 1.41 -5.83 -15.39
CA VAL A 170 2.21 -5.15 -14.34
C VAL A 170 3.50 -4.58 -14.92
N THR A 171 4.19 -5.33 -15.78
CA THR A 171 5.42 -4.86 -16.45
C THR A 171 5.14 -3.62 -17.29
N GLN A 172 4.09 -3.67 -18.13
CA GLN A 172 3.69 -2.55 -18.97
C GLN A 172 3.24 -1.34 -18.14
N PHE A 173 2.49 -1.57 -17.06
CA PHE A 173 2.02 -0.51 -16.16
C PHE A 173 3.19 0.30 -15.59
N TRP A 174 4.25 -0.37 -15.13
CA TRP A 174 5.41 0.32 -14.57
C TRP A 174 6.26 1.03 -15.63
N GLN A 175 6.36 0.48 -16.84
CA GLN A 175 7.03 1.16 -17.96
C GLN A 175 6.35 2.49 -18.32
N GLN A 176 5.04 2.59 -18.15
CA GLN A 176 4.29 3.83 -18.42
C GLN A 176 4.38 4.86 -17.30
N GLN A 177 4.67 4.43 -16.07
CA GLN A 177 4.80 5.33 -14.91
C GLN A 177 6.20 5.86 -14.67
N THR A 178 7.21 5.24 -15.29
CA THR A 178 8.59 5.72 -15.21
C THR A 178 8.73 6.91 -16.18
N PRO A 179 8.95 8.14 -15.68
CA PRO A 179 9.24 9.26 -16.57
C PRO A 179 10.49 8.93 -17.38
N ARG A 180 10.44 9.10 -18.71
CA ARG A 180 11.63 9.03 -19.55
C ARG A 180 12.58 10.18 -19.25
#